data_AF-A0A8J3V828-F1
#
_entry.id   AF-A0A8J3V828-F1
#
_cell.length_a   1.000
_cell.length_b   1.000
_cell.length_c   1.000
_cell.angle_alpha   90.00
_cell.angle_beta   90.00
_cell.angle_gamma   90.00
#
_symmetry.space_group_name_H-M   'P 1'
#
loop_
_entity.id
_entity.type
_entity.pdbx_description
1 polymer ?
#
loop_
_entity_poly.entity_id
_entity_poly.type
_entity_poly.pdbx_seq_one_letter_code
_entity_poly.pdbx_strand_id
1 'polypeptide(L)'
;MRIAERLRVWRPLYPPGAEEALALVIHRAFLDIRFMVRYRKPLWLDSDDPGPESGAYLQKIHMLSDLGDQLPGCLSAMVRRPRSRADIIWNLTYTWRTAGPDKRQWLREAFAHVGYDHRHLFPDHGDHDKYDQATMLGKEIRPARAAAEAVLIAQGYDKDAWTEDRWHTLEEIARPDGSRPHVIFKFSPKSRLARWRRKPPLTVAVDVETNETIMLA
;
A
#
# COMPACT_ATOMS: atom_id res chain seq x y z
N MET A 1 -19.05 -1.72 49.69
CA MET A 1 -17.85 -1.82 48.84
C MET A 1 -18.29 -2.27 47.45
N ARG A 2 -18.31 -1.41 46.41
CA ARG A 2 -18.41 -1.76 44.95
C ARG A 2 -18.73 -0.63 43.96
N ILE A 3 -18.70 0.66 44.34
CA ILE A 3 -18.68 1.76 43.34
C ILE A 3 -17.22 2.14 42.99
N ALA A 4 -16.29 1.96 43.92
CA ALA A 4 -14.86 2.22 43.71
C ALA A 4 -14.17 1.25 42.72
N GLU A 5 -14.71 0.03 42.50
CA GLU A 5 -14.14 -0.93 41.52
C GLU A 5 -14.52 -0.64 40.06
N ARG A 6 -15.50 0.24 39.81
CA ARG A 6 -15.83 0.69 38.44
C ARG A 6 -14.92 1.81 37.94
N LEU A 7 -14.12 2.40 38.83
CA LEU A 7 -13.01 3.30 38.51
C LEU A 7 -11.70 2.50 38.40
N ARG A 8 -11.75 1.28 37.82
CA ARG A 8 -10.56 0.59 37.33
C ARG A 8 -9.91 1.49 36.29
N VAL A 9 -8.94 2.26 36.78
CA VAL A 9 -7.80 2.87 36.11
C VAL A 9 -7.87 2.62 34.60
N TRP A 10 -8.35 3.63 33.87
CA TRP A 10 -8.21 3.73 32.43
C TRP A 10 -6.72 3.73 32.11
N ARG A 11 -6.10 2.55 32.04
CA ARG A 11 -4.75 2.42 31.50
C ARG A 11 -4.89 2.61 30.00
N PRO A 12 -4.21 3.60 29.40
CA PRO A 12 -4.16 3.68 27.96
C PRO A 12 -3.65 2.34 27.42
N LEU A 13 -4.18 1.91 26.28
CA LEU A 13 -3.82 0.62 25.66
C LEU A 13 -2.42 0.63 25.02
N TYR A 14 -1.74 1.76 25.16
CA TYR A 14 -0.42 2.14 24.70
C TYR A 14 0.33 2.82 25.87
N PRO A 15 1.66 2.90 25.82
CA PRO A 15 2.42 3.66 26.81
C PRO A 15 1.93 5.12 26.92
N PRO A 16 2.05 5.74 28.11
CA PRO A 16 1.74 7.14 28.28
C PRO A 16 2.56 8.01 27.30
N GLY A 17 1.97 9.11 26.82
CA GLY A 17 2.60 10.02 25.87
C GLY A 17 2.44 9.64 24.38
N ALA A 18 1.84 8.48 24.06
CA ALA A 18 1.66 8.05 22.67
C ALA A 18 0.82 9.02 21.81
N GLU A 19 -0.28 9.53 22.37
CA GLU A 19 -1.16 10.49 21.69
C GLU A 19 -0.44 11.80 21.38
N GLU A 20 0.30 12.31 22.37
CA GLU A 20 1.09 13.53 22.25
C GLU A 20 2.22 13.35 21.22
N ALA A 21 2.97 12.24 21.31
CA ALA A 21 3.99 11.92 20.34
C ALA A 21 3.44 11.82 18.91
N LEU A 22 2.30 11.14 18.72
CA LEU A 22 1.66 11.03 17.42
C LEU A 22 1.17 12.40 16.90
N ALA A 23 0.60 13.25 17.77
CA ALA A 23 0.21 14.60 17.42
C ALA A 23 1.41 15.47 17.01
N LEU A 24 2.55 15.35 17.70
CA LEU A 24 3.78 16.05 17.35
C LEU A 24 4.38 15.56 16.03
N VAL A 25 4.32 14.25 15.76
CA VAL A 25 4.73 13.68 14.47
C VAL A 25 3.84 14.17 13.33
N ILE A 26 2.51 14.22 13.52
CA ILE A 26 1.57 14.81 12.55
C ILE A 26 1.93 16.27 12.31
N HIS A 27 2.11 17.04 13.38
CA HIS A 27 2.50 18.45 13.28
C HIS A 27 3.81 18.62 12.51
N ARG A 28 4.79 17.75 12.75
CA ARG A 28 6.06 17.76 12.03
C ARG A 28 5.89 17.50 10.53
N ALA A 29 5.06 16.54 10.13
CA ALA A 29 4.76 16.30 8.71
C ALA A 29 4.20 17.58 8.03
N PHE A 30 3.27 18.26 8.69
CA PHE A 30 2.72 19.53 8.20
C PHE A 30 3.78 20.62 8.08
N LEU A 31 4.68 20.76 9.06
CA LEU A 31 5.77 21.71 8.99
C LEU A 31 6.72 21.38 7.84
N ASP A 32 7.14 20.12 7.70
CA ASP A 32 8.04 19.70 6.62
C ASP A 32 7.44 20.00 5.24
N ILE A 33 6.17 19.67 5.00
CA ILE A 33 5.46 20.01 3.75
C ILE A 33 5.46 21.53 3.55
N ARG A 34 5.09 22.30 4.58
CA ARG A 34 5.03 23.76 4.50
C ARG A 34 6.41 24.36 4.20
N PHE A 35 7.48 23.85 4.82
CA PHE A 35 8.85 24.29 4.58
C PHE A 35 9.28 23.97 3.15
N MET A 36 8.99 22.76 2.68
CA MET A 36 9.24 22.35 1.30
C MET A 36 8.53 23.31 0.33
N VAL A 37 7.21 23.44 0.41
CA VAL A 37 6.42 24.27 -0.51
C VAL A 37 6.80 25.75 -0.46
N ARG A 38 7.07 26.30 0.73
CA ARG A 38 7.35 27.74 0.91
C ARG A 38 8.77 28.14 0.52
N TYR A 39 9.77 27.35 0.88
CA TYR A 39 11.18 27.72 0.71
C TYR A 39 11.83 27.07 -0.50
N ARG A 40 11.28 25.96 -0.99
CA ARG A 40 11.63 25.38 -2.28
C ARG A 40 10.45 25.54 -3.23
N LYS A 41 10.14 26.80 -3.56
CA LYS A 41 9.27 27.11 -4.71
C LYS A 41 9.81 26.25 -5.87
N PRO A 42 9.02 25.34 -6.45
CA PRO A 42 9.54 24.39 -7.43
C PRO A 42 10.10 25.17 -8.62
N LEU A 43 11.41 25.34 -8.70
CA LEU A 43 12.05 26.04 -9.83
C LEU A 43 11.79 25.28 -11.15
N TRP A 44 11.32 24.03 -11.03
CA TRP A 44 10.95 23.14 -12.11
C TRP A 44 9.46 23.19 -12.51
N LEU A 45 8.59 23.96 -11.84
CA LEU A 45 7.20 24.15 -12.31
C LEU A 45 7.16 24.83 -13.69
N ASP A 46 8.23 25.56 -14.04
CA ASP A 46 8.40 26.27 -15.31
C ASP A 46 9.50 25.63 -16.20
N SER A 47 9.92 24.39 -15.91
CA SER A 47 10.95 23.69 -16.68
C SER A 47 10.37 22.45 -17.36
N ASP A 48 10.62 22.34 -18.67
CA ASP A 48 10.21 21.17 -19.47
C ASP A 48 11.00 19.89 -19.12
N ASP A 49 12.14 20.01 -18.42
CA ASP A 49 12.94 18.89 -17.95
C ASP A 49 13.33 19.09 -16.47
N PRO A 50 12.47 18.67 -15.53
CA PRO A 50 12.63 18.98 -14.12
C PRO A 50 13.82 18.24 -13.46
N GLY A 51 14.49 17.32 -14.15
CA GLY A 51 15.62 16.57 -13.62
C GLY A 51 15.27 15.64 -12.43
N PRO A 52 16.22 14.80 -11.98
CA PRO A 52 15.98 13.77 -10.96
C PRO A 52 15.69 14.33 -9.56
N GLU A 53 16.20 15.51 -9.22
CA GLU A 53 15.98 16.14 -7.91
C GLU A 53 14.52 16.53 -7.68
N SER A 54 13.81 16.93 -8.73
CA SER A 54 12.40 17.28 -8.69
C SER A 54 11.51 16.07 -8.46
N GLY A 55 11.89 14.92 -9.04
CA GLY A 55 11.23 13.64 -8.81
C GLY A 55 11.33 13.20 -7.34
N ALA A 56 12.54 13.23 -6.77
CA ALA A 56 12.75 12.90 -5.36
C ALA A 56 12.01 13.86 -4.41
N TYR A 57 11.96 15.15 -4.74
CA TYR A 57 11.22 16.13 -3.97
C TYR A 57 9.71 15.87 -3.99
N LEU A 58 9.11 15.63 -5.17
CA LEU A 58 7.68 15.34 -5.31
C LEU A 58 7.30 14.04 -4.59
N GLN A 59 8.14 12.99 -4.71
CA GLN A 59 7.96 11.76 -3.96
C GLN A 59 7.93 12.00 -2.45
N LYS A 60 8.82 12.85 -1.93
CA LYS A 60 8.82 13.22 -0.51
C LYS A 60 7.56 13.99 -0.10
N ILE A 61 7.05 14.91 -0.93
CA ILE A 61 5.78 15.59 -0.66
C ILE A 61 4.61 14.59 -0.63
N HIS A 62 4.50 13.72 -1.64
CA HIS A 62 3.44 12.71 -1.68
C HIS A 62 3.50 11.79 -0.46
N MET A 63 4.69 11.32 -0.10
CA MET A 63 4.89 10.50 1.09
C MET A 63 4.40 11.19 2.38
N LEU A 64 4.74 12.47 2.57
CA LEU A 64 4.31 13.24 3.73
C LEU A 64 2.81 13.55 3.71
N SER A 65 2.25 13.81 2.52
CA SER A 65 0.80 14.01 2.34
C SER A 65 0.03 12.75 2.73
N ASP A 66 0.47 11.58 2.27
CA ASP A 66 -0.14 10.30 2.64
C ASP A 66 -0.12 10.07 4.15
N LEU A 67 0.96 10.48 4.85
CA LEU A 67 1.01 10.44 6.31
C LEU A 67 0.04 11.44 6.95
N GLY A 68 -0.08 12.63 6.35
CA GLY A 68 -1.06 13.64 6.73
C GLY A 68 -2.50 13.16 6.65
N ASP A 69 -2.82 12.23 5.75
CA ASP A 69 -4.15 11.63 5.64
C ASP A 69 -4.35 10.46 6.63
N GLN A 70 -3.32 9.63 6.82
CA GLN A 70 -3.42 8.39 7.59
C GLN A 70 -3.31 8.59 9.12
N LEU A 71 -2.35 9.41 9.57
CA LEU A 71 -2.03 9.56 10.99
C LEU A 71 -3.13 10.27 11.80
N PRO A 72 -3.86 11.28 11.29
CA PRO A 72 -4.98 11.87 12.03
C PRO A 72 -6.10 10.88 12.31
N GLY A 73 -6.35 9.92 11.42
CA GLY A 73 -7.28 8.82 11.66
C GLY A 73 -6.85 7.94 12.82
N CYS A 74 -5.54 7.65 12.93
CA CYS A 74 -4.95 6.93 14.05
C CYS A 74 -5.09 7.72 15.36
N LEU A 75 -4.75 9.01 15.36
CA LEU A 75 -4.88 9.88 16.54
C LEU A 75 -6.34 10.01 16.98
N SER A 76 -7.27 10.19 16.02
CA SER A 76 -8.70 10.23 16.33
C SER A 76 -9.19 8.92 16.96
N ALA A 77 -8.69 7.77 16.52
CA ALA A 77 -9.03 6.48 17.11
C ALA A 77 -8.47 6.31 18.53
N MET A 78 -7.33 6.94 18.85
CA MET A 78 -6.76 6.97 20.19
C MET A 78 -7.55 7.89 21.13
N VAL A 79 -7.85 9.11 20.68
CA VAL A 79 -8.50 10.15 21.51
C VAL A 79 -10.00 9.88 21.72
N ARG A 80 -10.73 9.41 20.69
CA ARG A 80 -12.16 9.08 20.82
C ARG A 80 -12.31 7.64 21.29
N ARG A 81 -12.74 7.45 22.55
CA ARG A 81 -13.13 6.17 23.20
C ARG A 81 -12.86 4.95 22.30
N PRO A 82 -11.73 4.24 22.47
CA PRO A 82 -11.45 3.06 21.67
C PRO A 82 -12.64 2.10 21.71
N ARG A 83 -13.27 1.84 20.56
CA ARG A 83 -14.26 0.77 20.45
C ARG A 83 -13.60 -0.57 20.75
N SER A 84 -12.32 -0.72 20.38
CA SER A 84 -11.45 -1.81 20.80
C SER A 84 -9.97 -1.44 20.69
N ARG A 85 -9.12 -2.13 21.45
CA ARG A 85 -7.64 -2.11 21.27
C ARG A 85 -7.24 -2.55 19.85
N ALA A 86 -8.03 -3.44 19.26
CA ALA A 86 -7.76 -4.01 17.95
C ALA A 86 -7.86 -2.96 16.83
N ASP A 87 -8.81 -2.01 16.89
CA ASP A 87 -9.00 -1.00 15.85
C ASP A 87 -7.84 0.02 15.79
N ILE A 88 -7.36 0.47 16.96
CA ILE A 88 -6.19 1.36 17.04
C ILE A 88 -4.94 0.65 16.53
N ILE A 89 -4.71 -0.57 17.02
CA ILE A 89 -3.57 -1.38 16.59
C ILE A 89 -3.67 -1.65 15.09
N TRP A 90 -4.85 -1.96 14.56
CA TRP A 90 -5.05 -2.21 13.14
C TRP A 90 -4.68 -1.00 12.29
N ASN A 91 -5.16 0.20 12.62
CA ASN A 91 -4.84 1.40 11.84
C ASN A 91 -3.35 1.75 11.88
N LEU A 92 -2.74 1.73 13.08
CA LEU A 92 -1.31 1.98 13.23
C LEU A 92 -0.47 0.92 12.51
N THR A 93 -0.83 -0.36 12.67
CA THR A 93 -0.17 -1.49 12.01
C THR A 93 -0.33 -1.41 10.49
N TYR A 94 -1.51 -1.03 10.00
CA TYR A 94 -1.78 -0.89 8.57
C TYR A 94 -0.98 0.26 7.96
N THR A 95 -0.97 1.44 8.59
CA THR A 95 -0.15 2.59 8.17
C THR A 95 1.33 2.22 8.11
N TRP A 96 1.84 1.45 9.07
CA TRP A 96 3.23 1.01 9.08
C TRP A 96 3.55 -0.08 8.06
N ARG A 97 2.66 -1.06 7.89
CA ARG A 97 2.84 -2.16 6.93
C ARG A 97 2.78 -1.71 5.48
N THR A 98 1.99 -0.68 5.20
CA THR A 98 1.87 -0.11 3.85
C THR A 98 2.87 1.01 3.59
N ALA A 99 3.66 1.39 4.61
CA ALA A 99 4.72 2.37 4.46
C ALA A 99 5.94 1.75 3.77
N GLY A 100 6.34 2.32 2.63
CA GLY A 100 7.62 1.99 1.99
C GLY A 100 8.82 2.33 2.88
N PRO A 101 10.04 1.89 2.51
CA PRO A 101 11.26 2.10 3.31
C PRO A 101 11.49 3.55 3.74
N ASP A 102 11.34 4.51 2.82
CA ASP A 102 11.56 5.94 3.10
C ASP A 102 10.53 6.50 4.08
N LYS A 103 9.27 6.07 3.95
CA LYS A 103 8.17 6.48 4.83
C LYS A 103 8.38 5.96 6.26
N ARG A 104 8.84 4.71 6.38
CA ARG A 104 9.22 4.10 7.67
C ARG A 104 10.41 4.81 8.29
N GLN A 105 11.46 5.07 7.51
CA GLN A 105 12.63 5.79 7.98
C GLN A 105 12.29 7.19 8.47
N TRP A 106 11.47 7.94 7.73
CA TRP A 106 11.00 9.25 8.17
C TRP A 106 10.20 9.17 9.48
N LEU A 107 9.29 8.18 9.62
CA LEU A 107 8.55 8.00 10.88
C LEU A 107 9.48 7.71 12.05
N ARG A 108 10.49 6.85 11.87
CA ARG A 108 11.49 6.56 12.91
C ARG A 108 12.20 7.83 13.38
N GLU A 109 12.65 8.64 12.43
CA GLU A 109 13.32 9.92 12.71
C GLU A 109 12.39 10.91 13.40
N ALA A 110 11.13 11.02 12.95
CA ALA A 110 10.13 11.89 13.54
C ALA A 110 9.81 11.51 14.99
N PHE A 111 9.65 10.22 15.28
CA PHE A 111 9.43 9.72 16.64
C PHE A 111 10.67 9.89 17.54
N ALA A 112 11.86 9.63 17.00
CA ALA A 112 13.11 9.86 17.71
C ALA A 112 13.29 11.34 18.08
N HIS A 113 12.91 12.25 17.19
CA HIS A 113 12.98 13.70 17.41
C HIS A 113 12.07 14.17 18.56
N VAL A 114 10.90 13.56 18.72
CA VAL A 114 9.97 13.86 19.83
C VAL A 114 10.28 13.03 21.09
N GLY A 115 11.37 12.25 21.09
CA GLY A 115 11.81 11.46 22.24
C GLY A 115 10.91 10.29 22.60
N TYR A 116 10.13 9.76 21.64
CA TYR A 116 9.18 8.69 21.90
C TYR A 116 9.58 7.40 21.18
N ASP A 117 9.52 6.26 21.88
CA ASP A 117 9.80 4.95 21.28
C ASP A 117 8.62 4.49 20.41
N HIS A 118 8.77 4.69 19.10
CA HIS A 118 7.77 4.31 18.10
C HIS A 118 7.42 2.82 18.11
N ARG A 119 8.29 1.92 18.59
CA ARG A 119 8.10 0.46 18.48
C ARG A 119 6.85 -0.03 19.20
N HIS A 120 6.34 0.73 20.17
CA HIS A 120 5.08 0.45 20.85
C HIS A 120 3.83 0.73 20.00
N LEU A 121 3.94 1.61 19.01
CA LEU A 121 2.86 1.95 18.06
C LEU A 121 3.05 1.23 16.73
N PHE A 122 4.31 1.03 16.36
CA PHE A 122 4.77 0.57 15.06
C PHE A 122 5.86 -0.49 15.26
N PRO A 123 5.49 -1.74 15.61
CA PRO A 123 6.47 -2.77 15.86
C PRO A 123 7.22 -3.12 14.56
N ASP A 124 8.55 -3.10 14.63
CA ASP A 124 9.45 -3.58 13.56
C ASP A 124 9.31 -5.09 13.32
N HIS A 125 8.66 -5.82 14.23
CA HIS A 125 8.39 -7.25 14.13
C HIS A 125 6.89 -7.52 13.97
N GLY A 126 6.54 -8.19 12.87
CA GLY A 126 5.20 -8.47 12.41
C GLY A 126 5.32 -9.10 11.02
N ASP A 127 4.19 -9.56 10.45
CA ASP A 127 4.06 -10.20 9.13
C ASP A 127 4.44 -9.27 7.94
N HIS A 128 5.58 -8.57 8.07
CA HIS A 128 6.11 -7.54 7.16
C HIS A 128 6.54 -8.16 5.84
N ASP A 129 7.14 -9.35 5.91
CA ASP A 129 7.51 -10.12 4.72
C ASP A 129 6.30 -10.32 3.81
N LYS A 130 5.09 -10.53 4.34
CA LYS A 130 3.89 -10.74 3.52
C LYS A 130 3.39 -9.48 2.82
N TYR A 131 3.49 -8.31 3.45
CA TYR A 131 3.08 -7.04 2.82
C TYR A 131 4.13 -6.49 1.87
N ASP A 132 5.41 -6.62 2.23
CA ASP A 132 6.51 -6.27 1.33
C ASP A 132 6.51 -7.26 0.14
N GLN A 133 6.29 -8.57 0.34
CA GLN A 133 6.04 -9.53 -0.74
C GLN A 133 4.79 -9.17 -1.55
N ALA A 134 3.65 -8.84 -0.92
CA ALA A 134 2.45 -8.48 -1.67
C ALA A 134 2.60 -7.17 -2.46
N THR A 135 3.42 -6.23 -1.97
CA THR A 135 3.73 -4.97 -2.65
C THR A 135 4.71 -5.19 -3.79
N MET A 136 5.74 -6.01 -3.59
CA MET A 136 6.66 -6.45 -4.64
C MET A 136 5.91 -7.23 -5.71
N LEU A 137 5.08 -8.19 -5.31
CA LEU A 137 4.17 -8.92 -6.18
C LEU A 137 3.22 -7.97 -6.91
N GLY A 138 2.67 -6.97 -6.25
CA GLY A 138 1.81 -5.96 -6.90
C GLY A 138 2.55 -5.12 -7.96
N LYS A 139 3.85 -4.84 -7.74
CA LYS A 139 4.71 -4.18 -8.73
C LYS A 139 5.03 -5.11 -9.90
N GLU A 140 5.25 -6.39 -9.64
CA GLU A 140 5.54 -7.44 -10.62
C GLU A 140 4.29 -7.84 -11.45
N ILE A 141 3.10 -7.83 -10.83
CA ILE A 141 1.82 -8.10 -11.49
C ILE A 141 1.48 -7.01 -12.51
N ARG A 142 1.86 -5.75 -12.28
CA ARG A 142 1.47 -4.63 -13.16
C ARG A 142 1.96 -4.79 -14.62
N PRO A 143 3.25 -5.04 -14.90
CA PRO A 143 3.70 -5.31 -16.27
C PRO A 143 3.13 -6.63 -16.81
N ALA A 144 3.03 -7.67 -15.97
CA ALA A 144 2.45 -8.95 -16.34
C ALA A 144 0.98 -8.81 -16.80
N ARG A 145 0.21 -7.98 -16.10
CA ARG A 145 -1.17 -7.64 -16.44
C ARG A 145 -1.25 -6.94 -17.79
N ALA A 146 -0.39 -5.95 -18.04
CA ALA A 146 -0.36 -5.25 -19.31
C ALA A 146 -0.08 -6.21 -20.48
N ALA A 147 0.83 -7.18 -20.28
CA ALA A 147 1.11 -8.23 -21.25
C ALA A 147 -0.10 -9.15 -21.48
N ALA A 148 -0.81 -9.55 -20.43
CA ALA A 148 -2.04 -10.35 -20.54
C ALA A 148 -3.16 -9.60 -21.30
N GLU A 149 -3.35 -8.31 -21.00
CA GLU A 149 -4.32 -7.47 -21.71
C GLU A 149 -3.96 -7.31 -23.20
N ALA A 150 -2.68 -7.18 -23.54
CA ALA A 150 -2.22 -7.09 -24.93
C ALA A 150 -2.56 -8.36 -25.74
N VAL A 151 -2.42 -9.55 -25.14
CA VAL A 151 -2.75 -10.83 -25.79
C VAL A 151 -4.26 -10.97 -26.02
N LEU A 152 -5.09 -10.54 -25.07
CA LEU A 152 -6.54 -10.51 -25.28
C LEU A 152 -6.91 -9.65 -26.49
N ILE A 153 -6.31 -8.46 -26.59
CA ILE A 153 -6.56 -7.55 -27.71
C ILE A 153 -6.07 -8.17 -29.03
N ALA A 154 -4.87 -8.76 -29.05
CA ALA A 154 -4.28 -9.40 -30.23
C ALA A 154 -5.13 -10.58 -30.74
N GLN A 155 -5.78 -11.31 -29.83
CA GLN A 155 -6.71 -12.40 -30.16
C GLN A 155 -8.12 -11.89 -30.58
N GLY A 156 -8.28 -10.58 -30.76
CA GLY A 156 -9.54 -9.96 -31.18
C GLY A 156 -10.60 -9.92 -30.09
N TYR A 157 -10.22 -10.03 -28.82
CA TYR A 157 -11.13 -9.76 -27.71
C TYR A 157 -11.18 -8.26 -27.42
N ASP A 158 -12.40 -7.72 -27.41
CA ASP A 158 -12.64 -6.36 -26.92
C ASP A 158 -12.40 -6.31 -25.41
N LYS A 159 -11.33 -5.66 -24.97
CA LYS A 159 -10.97 -5.54 -23.54
C LYS A 159 -12.14 -5.06 -22.66
N ASP A 160 -13.02 -4.21 -23.20
CA ASP A 160 -14.11 -3.61 -22.45
C ASP A 160 -15.29 -4.58 -22.26
N ALA A 161 -15.35 -5.64 -23.08
CA ALA A 161 -16.32 -6.73 -22.96
C ALA A 161 -15.93 -7.80 -21.92
N TRP A 162 -14.76 -7.70 -21.28
CA TRP A 162 -14.24 -8.68 -20.33
C TRP A 162 -13.89 -8.04 -18.98
N THR A 163 -14.07 -8.81 -17.90
CA THR A 163 -13.63 -8.45 -16.56
C THR A 163 -12.59 -9.46 -16.12
N GLU A 164 -11.49 -8.93 -15.61
CA GLU A 164 -10.46 -9.67 -14.90
C GLU A 164 -11.01 -10.08 -13.53
N ASP A 165 -10.76 -11.32 -13.13
CA ASP A 165 -10.94 -11.75 -11.74
C ASP A 165 -9.86 -11.10 -10.87
N ARG A 166 -10.25 -10.54 -9.72
CA ARG A 166 -9.34 -9.74 -8.88
C ARG A 166 -8.40 -10.60 -8.02
N TRP A 167 -8.58 -11.91 -8.06
CA TRP A 167 -7.71 -12.87 -7.38
C TRP A 167 -6.65 -13.36 -8.36
N HIS A 168 -5.46 -12.77 -8.27
CA HIS A 168 -4.28 -13.22 -9.02
C HIS A 168 -3.55 -14.28 -8.21
N THR A 169 -3.26 -15.43 -8.80
CA THR A 169 -2.45 -16.48 -8.16
C THR A 169 -1.07 -16.46 -8.78
N LEU A 170 -0.03 -16.44 -7.93
CA LEU A 170 1.33 -16.76 -8.32
C LEU A 170 1.45 -18.29 -8.31
N GLU A 171 1.67 -18.90 -9.47
CA GLU A 171 1.85 -20.34 -9.61
C GLU A 171 3.17 -20.63 -10.32
N GLU A 172 3.90 -21.66 -9.86
CA GLU A 172 5.04 -22.16 -10.61
C GLU A 172 4.54 -23.10 -11.71
N ILE A 173 4.79 -22.72 -12.96
CA ILE A 173 4.47 -23.55 -14.12
C ILE A 173 5.76 -24.23 -14.58
N ALA A 174 5.76 -25.56 -14.59
CA ALA A 174 6.89 -26.35 -15.05
C ALA A 174 7.10 -26.15 -16.56
N ARG A 175 8.28 -25.65 -16.95
CA ARG A 175 8.73 -25.57 -18.34
C ARG A 175 9.89 -26.54 -18.59
N PRO A 176 10.20 -26.89 -19.86
CA PRO A 176 11.31 -27.77 -20.21
C PRO A 176 12.68 -27.30 -19.70
N ASP A 177 12.84 -26.00 -19.45
CA ASP A 177 14.06 -25.34 -18.97
C ASP A 177 14.04 -25.06 -17.44
N GLY A 178 12.99 -25.48 -16.73
CA GLY A 178 12.82 -25.29 -15.29
C GLY A 178 11.43 -24.77 -14.91
N SER A 179 11.08 -24.84 -13.62
CA SER A 179 9.87 -24.19 -13.10
C SER A 179 10.10 -22.69 -12.99
N ARG A 180 9.19 -21.89 -13.55
CA ARG A 180 9.23 -20.43 -13.43
C ARG A 180 7.95 -19.88 -12.80
N PRO A 181 8.04 -18.81 -11.98
CA PRO A 181 6.87 -18.18 -11.39
C PRO A 181 6.05 -17.47 -12.46
N HIS A 182 4.76 -17.74 -12.50
CA HIS A 182 3.80 -17.08 -13.38
C HIS A 182 2.66 -16.45 -12.56
N VAL A 183 2.20 -15.28 -13.01
CA VAL A 183 0.94 -14.72 -12.53
C VAL A 183 -0.18 -15.19 -13.45
N ILE A 184 -1.22 -15.77 -12.85
CA ILE A 184 -2.39 -16.25 -13.60
C ILE A 184 -3.52 -15.21 -13.54
N PHE A 185 -3.94 -14.79 -14.73
CA PHE A 185 -5.07 -13.92 -14.96
C PHE A 185 -6.24 -14.71 -15.53
N LYS A 186 -7.40 -14.62 -14.88
CA LYS A 186 -8.65 -15.20 -15.38
C LYS A 186 -9.57 -14.09 -15.86
N PHE A 187 -9.94 -14.14 -17.13
CA PHE A 187 -10.86 -13.19 -17.74
C PHE A 187 -12.21 -13.84 -17.99
N SER A 188 -13.26 -13.17 -17.51
CA SER A 188 -14.64 -13.59 -17.70
C SER A 188 -15.41 -12.57 -18.54
N PRO A 189 -16.38 -13.00 -19.38
CA PRO A 189 -17.18 -12.06 -20.16
C PRO A 189 -18.06 -11.19 -19.23
N LYS A 190 -18.00 -9.85 -19.38
CA LYS A 190 -18.80 -8.90 -18.58
C LYS A 190 -20.29 -8.96 -18.89
N SER A 191 -20.65 -9.03 -20.17
CA SER A 191 -22.05 -8.86 -20.58
C SER A 191 -22.79 -10.19 -20.75
N ARG A 192 -24.12 -10.17 -20.56
CA ARG A 192 -24.99 -11.30 -20.90
C ARG A 192 -24.88 -11.68 -22.38
N LEU A 193 -24.68 -10.71 -23.26
CA LEU A 193 -24.51 -10.90 -24.71
C LEU A 193 -23.19 -11.64 -25.03
N ALA A 194 -22.10 -11.30 -24.35
CA ALA A 194 -20.82 -11.97 -24.51
C ALA A 194 -20.85 -13.41 -23.97
N ARG A 195 -21.56 -13.65 -22.84
CA ARG A 195 -21.86 -14.99 -22.33
C ARG A 195 -22.76 -15.80 -23.27
N TRP A 196 -23.73 -15.16 -23.92
CA TRP A 196 -24.65 -15.81 -24.87
C TRP A 196 -23.96 -16.29 -26.14
N ARG A 197 -22.89 -15.60 -26.58
CA ARG A 197 -21.97 -16.07 -27.65
C ARG A 197 -21.08 -17.25 -27.24
N ARG A 198 -21.30 -17.85 -26.06
CA ARG A 198 -20.59 -19.03 -25.53
C ARG A 198 -19.06 -18.91 -25.51
N LYS A 199 -18.51 -17.71 -25.39
CA LYS A 199 -17.06 -17.56 -25.21
C LYS A 199 -16.68 -18.05 -23.80
N PRO A 200 -15.81 -19.07 -23.67
CA PRO A 200 -15.39 -19.57 -22.36
C PRO A 200 -14.52 -18.53 -21.65
N PRO A 201 -14.40 -18.60 -20.31
CA PRO A 201 -13.39 -17.83 -19.59
C PRO A 201 -12.01 -18.09 -20.18
N LEU A 202 -11.16 -17.07 -20.20
CA LEU A 202 -9.80 -17.18 -20.68
C LEU A 202 -8.86 -17.13 -19.49
N THR A 203 -7.88 -18.04 -19.49
CA THR A 203 -6.84 -18.03 -18.48
C THR A 203 -5.51 -17.71 -19.18
N VAL A 204 -4.85 -16.65 -18.74
CA VAL A 204 -3.55 -16.22 -19.25
C VAL A 204 -2.55 -16.34 -18.11
N ALA A 205 -1.50 -17.13 -18.31
CA ALA A 205 -0.34 -17.15 -17.43
C ALA A 205 0.72 -16.22 -17.98
N VAL A 206 1.36 -15.42 -17.13
CA VAL A 206 2.43 -14.51 -17.54
C VAL A 206 3.65 -14.74 -16.69
N ASP A 207 4.77 -15.03 -17.32
CA ASP A 207 6.08 -15.20 -16.68
C ASP A 207 6.49 -13.89 -16.02
N VAL A 208 6.83 -13.95 -14.73
CA VAL A 208 7.14 -12.76 -13.92
C VAL A 208 8.43 -12.08 -14.34
N GLU A 209 9.40 -12.84 -14.85
CA GLU A 209 10.72 -12.32 -15.20
C GLU A 209 10.75 -11.77 -16.63
N THR A 210 10.13 -12.48 -17.57
CA THR A 210 10.20 -12.15 -19.00
C THR A 210 8.97 -11.41 -19.52
N ASN A 211 7.86 -11.41 -18.78
CA ASN A 211 6.53 -10.99 -19.25
C ASN A 211 6.02 -11.79 -20.46
N GLU A 212 6.61 -12.95 -20.75
CA GLU A 212 6.10 -13.86 -21.76
C GLU A 212 4.75 -14.44 -21.31
N THR A 213 3.82 -14.55 -22.25
CA THR A 213 2.46 -14.99 -21.95
C THR A 213 2.19 -16.38 -22.52
N ILE A 214 1.44 -17.17 -21.77
CA ILE A 214 0.93 -18.49 -22.17
C ILE A 214 -0.58 -18.49 -22.00
N MET A 215 -1.29 -18.86 -23.05
CA MET A 215 -2.73 -19.13 -22.95
C MET A 215 -2.93 -20.52 -22.35
N LEU A 216 -3.60 -20.58 -21.21
CA LEU A 216 -4.02 -21.83 -20.59
C LEU A 216 -5.41 -22.19 -21.10
N ALA A 217 -5.54 -23.41 -21.64
CA ALA A 217 -6.77 -23.96 -22.20
C ALA A 217 -7.80 -24.33 -21.13
#